data_AF-A0A0F9EQU2-F1
#
_entry.id   AF-A0A0F9EQU2-F1
#
_cell.length_a   1.000
_cell.length_b   1.000
_cell.length_c   1.000
_cell.angle_alpha   90.00
_cell.angle_beta   90.00
_cell.angle_gamma   90.00
#
_symmetry.space_group_name_H-M   'P 1'
#
loop_
_entity.id
_entity.type
_entity.pdbx_description
1 polymer ?
#
loop_
_entity_poly.entity_id
_entity_poly.type
_entity_poly.pdbx_seq_one_letter_code
_entity_poly.pdbx_strand_id
1 'polypeptide(L)'
;MEEMKLENFDFASKLDELRTILQDTKSSFSWTKLQELKVKFTITTPDFKILEQFYETNRIKSHELAAITDRVKESVKNAVVILVNTMNYTIDKYIPFQNSITITRYEEFITQKEEGSKRVDEVIFIFNTQKLTMKQCFAFLKWWHLDEFAFSEHIKLEISGTYRGRVRKKTLISSLIEKQPLSAISDYLSSDDITSATQLLSHKHYFNVLKKYMFPKEFESNAEITLDIAKEGIVPQKRRTVSVDGSKMKFHQLVTETTPLTQYQKIIQQNQIVGIYCSVKSTNNSLLYLLIDIDVPALLYSMFPAQTVWRLTLNIAKSISQTASSLGFPSFKITYSGAKGLHLLLKVKNSGVIMDIEQQVNLPELYNYTLLPGLTTLKKEKLSSLNDKFKFTKSLLQSLLLFTVYRGNIEIPEEIKRGLQIIHPYQLFRISPDAQNRLKILLDCSSMSKGVFRLFSPHPANKLVSIPLSTDKLSEKYKKCK
;
A
#
# COMPACT_ATOMS: atom_id res chain seq x y z
N MET A 1 -24.92 12.31 -19.47
CA MET A 1 -25.18 12.14 -18.02
C MET A 1 -23.85 12.35 -17.33
N GLU A 2 -23.64 13.51 -16.69
CA GLU A 2 -22.37 13.79 -16.03
C GLU A 2 -22.14 12.82 -14.87
N GLU A 3 -20.96 12.22 -14.85
CA GLU A 3 -20.54 11.31 -13.80
C GLU A 3 -20.18 12.15 -12.57
N MET A 4 -21.00 12.09 -11.53
CA MET A 4 -20.78 12.80 -10.26
C MET A 4 -19.34 12.55 -9.75
N LYS A 5 -18.54 13.61 -9.67
CA LYS A 5 -17.18 13.56 -9.14
C LYS A 5 -17.25 13.63 -7.61
N LEU A 6 -16.73 12.62 -6.93
CA LEU A 6 -16.64 12.63 -5.46
C LEU A 6 -15.64 13.69 -5.01
N GLU A 7 -15.97 14.36 -3.91
CA GLU A 7 -15.12 15.32 -3.20
C GLU A 7 -14.72 14.73 -1.85
N ASN A 8 -13.56 15.11 -1.32
CA ASN A 8 -13.12 14.74 0.02
C ASN A 8 -12.39 15.91 0.70
N PHE A 9 -12.08 15.78 1.98
CA PHE A 9 -11.49 16.84 2.79
C PHE A 9 -9.98 16.98 2.54
N ASP A 10 -9.51 18.22 2.30
CA ASP A 10 -8.09 18.52 2.08
C ASP A 10 -7.29 18.58 3.40
N PHE A 11 -6.90 17.41 3.90
CA PHE A 11 -6.02 17.34 5.07
C PHE A 11 -4.59 17.79 4.78
N ALA A 12 -4.13 17.65 3.54
CA ALA A 12 -2.73 17.88 3.19
C ALA A 12 -2.35 19.36 3.36
N SER A 13 -3.18 20.28 2.85
CA SER A 13 -2.94 21.72 3.00
C SER A 13 -2.90 22.15 4.47
N LYS A 14 -3.77 21.58 5.32
CA LYS A 14 -3.78 21.87 6.77
C LYS A 14 -2.55 21.35 7.49
N LEU A 15 -2.01 20.21 7.06
CA LEU A 15 -0.72 19.74 7.57
C LEU A 15 0.43 20.65 7.11
N ASP A 16 0.42 21.15 5.87
CA ASP A 16 1.47 22.06 5.40
C ASP A 16 1.40 23.44 6.08
N GLU A 17 0.20 23.95 6.35
CA GLU A 17 -0.03 25.14 7.18
C GLU A 17 0.57 24.95 8.59
N LEU A 18 0.20 23.85 9.27
CA LEU A 18 0.74 23.52 10.58
C LEU A 18 2.27 23.39 10.55
N ARG A 19 2.82 22.72 9.54
CA ARG A 19 4.26 22.52 9.40
C ARG A 19 4.97 23.86 9.33
N THR A 20 4.45 24.80 8.54
CA THR A 20 5.01 26.15 8.39
C THR A 20 5.05 26.88 9.73
N ILE A 21 3.95 26.84 10.50
CA ILE A 21 3.87 27.46 11.84
C ILE A 21 4.90 26.86 12.80
N LEU A 22 5.09 25.54 12.76
CA LEU A 22 5.98 24.81 13.66
C LEU A 22 7.46 24.92 13.26
N GLN A 23 7.77 25.20 11.99
CA GLN A 23 9.14 25.37 11.50
C GLN A 23 9.69 26.77 11.71
N ASP A 24 8.83 27.79 11.76
CA ASP A 24 9.26 29.16 12.01
C ASP A 24 9.88 29.27 13.42
N THR A 25 11.19 29.49 13.48
CA THR A 25 11.94 29.62 14.75
C THR A 25 11.64 30.94 15.48
N LYS A 26 11.22 31.97 14.73
CA LYS A 26 10.81 33.27 15.28
C LYS A 26 9.41 33.18 15.88
N SER A 27 8.54 32.37 15.29
CA SER A 27 7.22 32.07 15.83
C SER A 27 7.31 31.66 17.29
N SER A 28 6.37 32.16 18.10
CA SER A 28 6.21 31.67 19.47
C SER A 28 5.95 30.16 19.50
N PHE A 29 5.45 29.60 18.40
CA PHE A 29 4.94 28.25 18.24
C PHE A 29 5.93 27.25 17.60
N SER A 30 7.20 27.63 17.44
CA SER A 30 8.24 26.77 16.89
C SER A 30 8.30 25.41 17.60
N TRP A 31 8.57 24.32 16.86
CA TRP A 31 8.69 22.95 17.39
C TRP A 31 9.62 22.86 18.61
N THR A 32 10.73 23.61 18.60
CA THR A 32 11.73 23.62 19.68
C THR A 32 11.22 24.17 21.01
N LYS A 33 10.15 24.98 20.99
CA LYS A 33 9.53 25.62 22.17
C LYS A 33 8.34 24.83 22.71
N LEU A 34 7.79 23.91 21.93
CA LEU A 34 6.65 23.09 22.33
C LEU A 34 7.09 21.99 23.31
N GLN A 35 6.16 21.67 24.22
CA GLN A 35 6.22 20.49 25.08
C GLN A 35 5.23 19.45 24.55
N GLU A 36 4.01 19.88 24.26
CA GLU A 36 2.92 19.03 23.78
C GLU A 36 2.21 19.67 22.59
N LEU A 37 1.83 18.84 21.62
CA LEU A 37 0.93 19.20 20.52
C LEU A 37 -0.33 18.34 20.60
N LYS A 38 -1.49 18.98 20.71
CA LYS A 38 -2.80 18.33 20.69
C LYS A 38 -3.53 18.66 19.39
N VAL A 39 -3.92 17.63 18.64
CA VAL A 39 -4.67 17.72 17.39
C VAL A 39 -6.01 17.01 17.58
N LYS A 40 -7.11 17.72 17.41
CA LYS A 40 -8.47 17.18 17.53
C LYS A 40 -9.18 17.27 16.19
N PHE A 41 -9.74 16.14 15.76
CA PHE A 41 -10.67 16.04 14.64
C PHE A 41 -12.07 15.83 15.22
N THR A 42 -13.03 16.65 14.80
CA THR A 42 -14.47 16.43 15.05
C THR A 42 -15.13 16.15 13.71
N ILE A 43 -15.67 14.96 13.54
CA ILE A 43 -16.22 14.45 12.28
C ILE A 43 -17.72 14.31 12.45
N THR A 44 -18.51 15.00 11.62
CA THR A 44 -19.98 14.94 11.65
C THR A 44 -20.49 14.21 10.42
N THR A 45 -21.29 13.16 10.61
CA THR A 45 -21.77 12.26 9.55
C THR A 45 -23.26 11.93 9.76
N PRO A 46 -24.09 11.76 8.71
CA PRO A 46 -23.76 11.80 7.28
C PRO A 46 -23.95 13.19 6.66
N ASP A 47 -23.38 13.37 5.47
CA ASP A 47 -23.70 14.46 4.56
C ASP A 47 -25.03 14.17 3.85
N PHE A 48 -26.13 14.68 4.41
CA PHE A 48 -27.46 14.50 3.85
C PHE A 48 -27.61 15.08 2.45
N LYS A 49 -26.90 16.16 2.10
CA LYS A 49 -26.98 16.76 0.76
C LYS A 49 -26.47 15.80 -0.30
N ILE A 50 -25.38 15.08 0.00
CA ILE A 50 -24.85 14.05 -0.91
C ILE A 50 -25.85 12.90 -1.05
N LEU A 51 -26.49 12.47 0.04
CA LEU A 51 -27.47 11.38 0.01
C LEU A 51 -28.74 11.77 -0.77
N GLU A 52 -29.22 13.00 -0.59
CA GLU A 52 -30.33 13.58 -1.35
C GLU A 52 -30.00 13.63 -2.84
N GLN A 53 -28.80 14.04 -3.23
CA GLN A 53 -28.38 14.02 -4.65
C GLN A 53 -28.37 12.60 -5.23
N PHE A 54 -27.92 11.59 -4.47
CA PHE A 54 -27.99 10.20 -4.92
C PHE A 54 -29.44 9.72 -5.06
N TYR A 55 -30.34 10.19 -4.21
CA TYR A 55 -31.77 9.92 -4.31
C TYR A 55 -32.39 10.60 -5.54
N GLU A 56 -32.16 11.90 -5.74
CA GLU A 56 -32.65 12.69 -6.87
C GLU A 56 -32.16 12.14 -8.22
N THR A 57 -30.95 11.58 -8.26
CA THR A 57 -30.38 10.94 -9.46
C THR A 57 -30.81 9.48 -9.65
N ASN A 58 -31.80 9.01 -8.90
CA ASN A 58 -32.33 7.63 -8.92
C ASN A 58 -31.25 6.54 -8.68
N ARG A 59 -30.15 6.89 -8.01
CA ARG A 59 -29.12 5.93 -7.58
C ARG A 59 -29.47 5.25 -6.27
N ILE A 60 -30.38 5.86 -5.49
CA ILE A 60 -30.98 5.34 -4.27
C ILE A 60 -32.49 5.38 -4.42
N LYS A 61 -33.20 4.31 -4.09
CA LYS A 61 -34.67 4.33 -4.05
C LYS A 61 -35.14 4.90 -2.71
N SER A 62 -36.35 5.47 -2.67
CA SER A 62 -36.90 6.12 -1.47
C SER A 62 -36.92 5.20 -0.25
N HIS A 63 -37.35 3.94 -0.41
CA HIS A 63 -37.38 2.95 0.67
C HIS A 63 -36.00 2.47 1.14
N GLU A 64 -34.94 2.78 0.39
CA GLU A 64 -33.55 2.42 0.71
C GLU A 64 -32.83 3.56 1.46
N LEU A 65 -33.36 4.79 1.44
CA LEU A 65 -32.66 5.98 1.91
C LEU A 65 -32.26 5.89 3.38
N ALA A 66 -33.19 5.50 4.27
CA ALA A 66 -32.90 5.33 5.69
C ALA A 66 -31.82 4.27 5.94
N ALA A 67 -31.94 3.10 5.30
CA ALA A 67 -30.98 2.00 5.45
C ALA A 67 -29.58 2.38 4.93
N ILE A 68 -29.50 3.13 3.83
CA ILE A 68 -28.23 3.62 3.27
C ILE A 68 -27.62 4.68 4.18
N THR A 69 -28.43 5.59 4.71
CA THR A 69 -28.01 6.62 5.66
C THR A 69 -27.34 5.99 6.89
N ASP A 70 -27.95 4.97 7.47
CA ASP A 70 -27.37 4.27 8.62
C ASP A 70 -26.13 3.45 8.26
N ARG A 71 -26.12 2.84 7.07
CA ARG A 71 -24.92 2.15 6.56
C ARG A 71 -23.74 3.10 6.36
N VAL A 72 -23.98 4.33 5.90
CA VAL A 72 -22.94 5.36 5.76
C VAL A 72 -22.39 5.76 7.12
N LYS A 73 -23.25 6.06 8.10
CA LYS A 73 -22.81 6.38 9.48
C LYS A 73 -21.93 5.27 10.06
N GLU A 74 -22.36 4.01 9.91
CA GLU A 74 -21.62 2.85 10.43
C GLU A 74 -20.33 2.58 9.63
N SER A 75 -20.32 2.88 8.32
CA SER A 75 -19.11 2.77 7.50
C SER A 75 -18.02 3.77 7.93
N VAL A 76 -18.38 5.05 8.12
CA VAL A 76 -17.44 6.08 8.58
C VAL A 76 -16.92 5.75 9.98
N LYS A 77 -17.82 5.39 10.90
CA LYS A 77 -17.45 4.91 12.24
C LYS A 77 -16.42 3.79 12.16
N ASN A 78 -16.72 2.73 11.42
CA ASN A 78 -15.88 1.56 11.38
C ASN A 78 -14.50 1.88 10.79
N ALA A 79 -14.44 2.73 9.77
CA ALA A 79 -13.18 3.22 9.22
C ALA A 79 -12.36 3.97 10.27
N VAL A 80 -12.98 4.89 11.03
CA VAL A 80 -12.34 5.63 12.12
C VAL A 80 -11.85 4.68 13.24
N VAL A 81 -12.70 3.75 13.69
CA VAL A 81 -12.37 2.78 14.74
C VAL A 81 -11.19 1.92 14.34
N ILE A 82 -11.23 1.34 13.12
CA ILE A 82 -10.15 0.50 12.60
C ILE A 82 -8.87 1.31 12.54
N LEU A 83 -8.91 2.55 12.04
CA LEU A 83 -7.75 3.41 11.92
C LEU A 83 -7.12 3.69 13.30
N VAL A 84 -7.91 4.17 14.27
CA VAL A 84 -7.44 4.47 15.64
C VAL A 84 -6.87 3.22 16.32
N ASN A 85 -7.57 2.08 16.24
CA ASN A 85 -7.09 0.83 16.83
C ASN A 85 -5.77 0.38 16.21
N THR A 86 -5.61 0.54 14.89
CA THR A 86 -4.36 0.23 14.19
C THR A 86 -3.24 1.18 14.61
N MET A 87 -3.54 2.47 14.81
CA MET A 87 -2.56 3.44 15.30
C MET A 87 -2.10 3.11 16.71
N ASN A 88 -3.03 2.87 17.64
CA ASN A 88 -2.73 2.49 19.01
C ASN A 88 -1.91 1.21 19.07
N TYR A 89 -2.30 0.18 18.31
CA TYR A 89 -1.50 -1.04 18.20
C TYR A 89 -0.06 -0.75 17.71
N THR A 90 0.10 0.13 16.72
CA THR A 90 1.43 0.51 16.22
C THR A 90 2.23 1.27 17.29
N ILE A 91 1.61 2.21 18.00
CA ILE A 91 2.22 2.96 19.12
C ILE A 91 2.72 1.99 20.19
N ASP A 92 1.89 1.01 20.56
CA ASP A 92 2.19 0.02 21.60
C ASP A 92 3.32 -0.94 21.24
N LYS A 93 3.77 -0.99 19.97
CA LYS A 93 4.88 -1.86 19.56
C LYS A 93 6.25 -1.18 19.60
N TYR A 94 6.33 0.14 19.67
CA TYR A 94 7.60 0.86 19.64
C TYR A 94 7.73 1.79 20.84
N ILE A 95 8.75 1.54 21.67
CA ILE A 95 9.03 2.26 22.92
C ILE A 95 9.03 3.79 22.75
N PRO A 96 9.60 4.38 21.68
CA PRO A 96 9.57 5.83 21.48
C PRO A 96 8.15 6.41 21.40
N PHE A 97 7.17 5.63 20.96
CA PHE A 97 5.80 6.09 20.74
C PHE A 97 4.90 5.85 21.95
N GLN A 98 5.03 4.69 22.63
CA GLN A 98 4.25 4.32 23.82
C GLN A 98 4.12 5.45 24.85
N ASN A 99 5.21 6.17 25.08
CA ASN A 99 5.30 7.21 26.12
C ASN A 99 5.24 8.64 25.57
N SER A 100 4.85 8.78 24.30
CA SER A 100 4.94 10.05 23.58
C SER A 100 3.74 10.35 22.68
N ILE A 101 2.90 9.35 22.39
CA ILE A 101 1.71 9.52 21.58
C ILE A 101 0.52 8.90 22.32
N THR A 102 -0.56 9.65 22.43
CA THR A 102 -1.84 9.14 22.92
C THR A 102 -2.92 9.50 21.92
N ILE A 103 -3.79 8.52 21.60
CA ILE A 103 -4.93 8.72 20.72
C ILE A 103 -6.19 8.26 21.45
N THR A 104 -7.12 9.19 21.63
CA THR A 104 -8.43 8.92 22.24
C THR A 104 -9.53 9.19 21.23
N ARG A 105 -10.57 8.36 21.24
CA ARG A 105 -11.76 8.52 20.42
C ARG A 105 -12.98 8.60 21.33
N TYR A 106 -13.86 9.55 21.05
CA TYR A 106 -15.17 9.70 21.67
C TYR A 106 -16.23 9.67 20.58
N GLU A 107 -17.38 9.08 20.87
CA GLU A 107 -18.52 9.07 19.96
C GLU A 107 -19.74 9.64 20.66
N GLU A 108 -20.50 10.42 19.90
CA GLU A 108 -21.77 11.01 20.33
C GLU A 108 -22.80 10.85 19.21
N PHE A 109 -24.04 10.57 19.59
CA PHE A 109 -25.16 10.49 18.67
C PHE A 109 -26.13 11.63 18.94
N ILE A 110 -26.29 12.52 17.96
CA ILE A 110 -27.17 13.67 18.02
C ILE A 110 -28.49 13.28 17.36
N THR A 111 -29.48 12.94 18.19
CA THR A 111 -30.83 12.63 17.73
C THR A 111 -31.60 13.91 17.46
N GLN A 112 -32.08 14.09 16.23
CA GLN A 112 -33.06 15.12 15.89
C GLN A 112 -34.41 14.45 15.58
N LYS A 113 -35.54 15.16 15.79
CA LYS A 113 -36.85 14.67 15.33
C LYS A 113 -36.84 14.67 13.79
N GLU A 114 -37.33 13.59 13.16
CA GLU A 114 -37.23 13.25 11.71
C GLU A 114 -35.85 12.71 11.24
N GLU A 115 -35.58 12.72 9.93
CA GLU A 115 -34.42 12.08 9.26
C GLU A 115 -33.05 12.74 9.53
N GLY A 116 -32.97 13.78 10.37
CA GLY A 116 -31.76 14.58 10.60
C GLY A 116 -30.75 14.05 11.63
N SER A 117 -30.88 12.80 12.09
CA SER A 117 -29.99 12.26 13.13
C SER A 117 -28.54 12.14 12.65
N LYS A 118 -27.62 12.75 13.38
CA LYS A 118 -26.19 12.82 13.05
C LYS A 118 -25.35 12.12 14.09
N ARG A 119 -24.21 11.62 13.62
CA ARG A 119 -23.17 11.02 14.43
C ARG A 119 -21.98 11.97 14.45
N VAL A 120 -21.41 12.17 15.64
CA VAL A 120 -20.20 12.95 15.83
C VAL A 120 -19.12 12.05 16.42
N ASP A 121 -17.99 11.91 15.72
CA ASP A 121 -16.80 11.26 16.24
C ASP A 121 -15.74 12.32 16.55
N GLU A 122 -15.25 12.35 17.79
CA GLU A 122 -14.10 13.16 18.18
C GLU A 122 -12.86 12.28 18.33
N VAL A 123 -11.80 12.60 17.59
CA VAL A 123 -10.51 11.91 17.69
C VAL A 123 -9.44 12.89 18.07
N ILE A 124 -8.76 12.61 19.18
CA ILE A 124 -7.77 13.48 19.77
C ILE A 124 -6.42 12.77 19.78
N PHE A 125 -5.45 13.38 19.12
CA PHE A 125 -4.04 13.03 19.18
C PHE A 125 -3.34 13.96 20.18
N ILE A 126 -2.51 13.39 21.03
CA ILE A 126 -1.63 14.12 21.94
C ILE A 126 -0.20 13.63 21.68
N PHE A 127 0.69 14.55 21.32
CA PHE A 127 2.09 14.27 21.02
C PHE A 127 3.01 14.97 22.02
N ASN A 128 3.85 14.21 22.70
CA ASN A 128 4.97 14.74 23.48
C ASN A 128 6.12 15.11 22.52
N THR A 129 6.21 16.39 22.19
CA THR A 129 7.19 16.94 21.24
C THR A 129 8.63 16.95 21.78
N GLN A 130 8.83 16.69 23.08
CA GLN A 130 10.17 16.55 23.65
C GLN A 130 10.81 15.19 23.32
N LYS A 131 9.98 14.17 23.10
CA LYS A 131 10.42 12.80 22.79
C LYS A 131 10.30 12.45 21.31
N LEU A 132 9.54 13.25 20.55
CA LEU A 132 9.28 13.02 19.13
C LEU A 132 9.95 14.09 18.28
N THR A 133 10.42 13.66 17.12
CA THR A 133 10.72 14.59 16.03
C THR A 133 9.43 15.08 15.38
N MET A 134 9.49 16.26 14.78
CA MET A 134 8.37 16.78 13.98
C MET A 134 7.98 15.79 12.87
N LYS A 135 8.94 15.16 12.19
CA LYS A 135 8.68 14.16 11.15
C LYS A 135 7.85 12.97 11.67
N GLN A 136 8.16 12.46 12.87
CA GLN A 136 7.39 11.36 13.47
C GLN A 136 5.95 11.77 13.77
N CYS A 137 5.72 12.95 14.34
CA CYS A 137 4.37 13.46 14.60
C CYS A 137 3.57 13.61 13.31
N PHE A 138 4.15 14.25 12.29
CA PHE A 138 3.51 14.43 10.99
C PHE A 138 3.26 13.11 10.27
N ALA A 139 4.10 12.10 10.46
CA ALA A 139 3.89 10.78 9.88
C ALA A 139 2.59 10.14 10.40
N PHE A 140 2.30 10.24 11.70
CA PHE A 140 1.02 9.79 12.28
C PHE A 140 -0.16 10.64 11.79
N LEU A 141 -0.01 11.96 11.72
CA LEU A 141 -1.08 12.83 11.22
C LEU A 141 -1.42 12.57 9.75
N LYS A 142 -0.41 12.29 8.91
CA LYS A 142 -0.62 11.91 7.50
C LYS A 142 -1.35 10.58 7.31
N TRP A 143 -1.39 9.75 8.34
CA TRP A 143 -2.19 8.53 8.30
C TRP A 143 -3.69 8.81 8.50
N TRP A 144 -4.04 10.02 8.94
CA TRP A 144 -5.41 10.49 9.09
C TRP A 144 -5.99 11.00 7.76
N HIS A 145 -6.23 10.08 6.82
CA HIS A 145 -6.91 10.33 5.55
C HIS A 145 -7.75 9.10 5.19
N LEU A 146 -9.07 9.23 5.18
CA LEU A 146 -10.01 8.15 4.87
C LEU A 146 -10.90 8.55 3.69
N ASP A 147 -11.10 7.63 2.74
CA ASP A 147 -11.99 7.85 1.60
C ASP A 147 -13.45 7.95 2.07
N GLU A 148 -13.78 7.24 3.15
CA GLU A 148 -15.10 7.25 3.78
C GLU A 148 -15.53 8.66 4.26
N PHE A 149 -14.57 9.56 4.49
CA PHE A 149 -14.87 10.95 4.87
C PHE A 149 -15.59 11.72 3.77
N ALA A 150 -15.59 11.27 2.50
CA ALA A 150 -16.41 11.88 1.46
C ALA A 150 -17.90 11.99 1.83
N PHE A 151 -18.39 11.08 2.68
CA PHE A 151 -19.77 11.03 3.16
C PHE A 151 -20.02 11.76 4.50
N SER A 152 -19.01 12.41 5.06
CA SER A 152 -19.16 13.26 6.25
C SER A 152 -19.57 14.67 5.83
N GLU A 153 -20.46 15.30 6.61
CA GLU A 153 -20.95 16.66 6.34
C GLU A 153 -19.83 17.68 6.53
N HIS A 154 -19.09 17.58 7.64
CA HIS A 154 -17.95 18.43 7.91
C HIS A 154 -16.94 17.75 8.82
N ILE A 155 -15.68 18.17 8.70
CA ILE A 155 -14.60 17.81 9.60
C ILE A 155 -13.99 19.09 10.14
N LYS A 156 -14.09 19.30 11.45
CA LYS A 156 -13.44 20.41 12.15
C LYS A 156 -12.09 19.94 12.70
N LEU A 157 -11.05 20.71 12.43
CA LEU A 157 -9.70 20.50 12.91
C LEU A 157 -9.34 21.58 13.93
N GLU A 158 -9.00 21.16 15.14
CA GLU A 158 -8.51 22.03 16.21
C GLU A 158 -7.12 21.59 16.64
N ILE A 159 -6.14 22.47 16.45
CA ILE A 159 -4.74 22.21 16.80
C ILE A 159 -4.34 23.18 17.89
N SER A 160 -3.64 22.67 18.88
CA SER A 160 -3.26 23.44 20.06
C SER A 160 -1.97 22.91 20.65
N GLY A 161 -1.21 23.78 21.33
CA GLY A 161 0.06 23.42 21.94
C GLY A 161 0.19 23.90 23.37
N THR A 162 0.99 23.17 24.15
CA THR A 162 1.45 23.54 25.49
C THR A 162 2.95 23.78 25.44
N TYR A 163 3.41 24.88 26.03
CA TYR A 163 4.81 25.28 26.00
C TYR A 163 5.61 24.72 27.16
N ARG A 164 6.91 24.54 26.95
CA ARG A 164 7.84 24.19 28.01
C ARG A 164 7.78 25.24 29.12
N GLY A 165 7.53 24.78 30.35
CA GLY A 165 7.45 25.64 31.53
C GLY A 165 6.19 26.51 31.62
N ARG A 166 5.17 26.32 30.76
CA ARG A 166 3.87 27.01 30.87
C ARG A 166 2.72 26.00 30.91
N VAL A 167 1.76 26.26 31.79
CA VAL A 167 0.54 25.42 31.93
C VAL A 167 -0.53 25.79 30.89
N ARG A 168 -0.52 27.04 30.39
CA ARG A 168 -1.56 27.52 29.48
C ARG A 168 -1.40 26.95 28.07
N LYS A 169 -2.44 26.26 27.63
CA LYS A 169 -2.67 25.79 26.26
C LYS A 169 -3.02 26.96 25.33
N LYS A 170 -2.48 26.96 24.10
CA LYS A 170 -2.81 27.94 23.06
C LYS A 170 -3.28 27.25 21.79
N THR A 171 -4.36 27.75 21.18
CA THR A 171 -4.86 27.27 19.88
C THR A 171 -3.98 27.82 18.76
N LEU A 172 -3.62 26.94 17.83
CA LEU A 172 -2.77 27.19 16.66
C LEU A 172 -3.62 27.34 15.41
N ILE A 173 -4.49 26.34 15.19
CA ILE A 173 -5.41 26.26 14.05
C ILE A 173 -6.77 25.85 14.61
N SER A 174 -7.83 26.48 14.12
CA SER A 174 -9.21 26.05 14.35
C SER A 174 -9.98 26.33 13.07
N SER A 175 -10.26 25.29 12.31
CA SER A 175 -10.88 25.44 10.99
C SER A 175 -11.79 24.26 10.66
N LEU A 176 -12.88 24.54 9.97
CA LEU A 176 -13.58 23.52 9.19
C LEU A 176 -12.74 23.23 7.95
N ILE A 177 -12.46 21.96 7.69
CA ILE A 177 -11.74 21.54 6.48
C ILE A 177 -12.73 21.58 5.31
N GLU A 178 -12.31 22.15 4.20
CA GLU A 178 -13.13 22.22 2.99
C GLU A 178 -13.06 20.90 2.21
N LYS A 179 -14.17 20.54 1.57
CA LYS A 179 -14.18 19.50 0.55
C LYS A 179 -13.58 20.08 -0.74
N GLN A 180 -12.80 19.25 -1.41
CA GLN A 180 -12.22 19.56 -2.70
C GLN A 180 -12.42 18.34 -3.61
N PRO A 181 -12.53 18.55 -4.94
CA PRO A 181 -12.53 17.45 -5.90
C PRO A 181 -11.36 16.50 -5.62
N LEU A 182 -11.60 15.20 -5.65
CA LEU A 182 -10.55 14.19 -5.40
C LEU A 182 -9.29 14.43 -6.25
N SER A 183 -9.44 14.89 -7.49
CA SER A 183 -8.34 15.27 -8.40
C SER A 183 -7.44 16.41 -7.89
N ALA A 184 -7.93 17.27 -6.98
CA ALA A 184 -7.20 18.39 -6.42
C ALA A 184 -6.41 18.04 -5.15
N ILE A 185 -6.76 16.94 -4.47
CA ILE A 185 -6.23 16.59 -3.14
C ILE A 185 -5.47 15.26 -3.10
N SER A 186 -5.53 14.47 -4.16
CA SER A 186 -4.89 13.15 -4.25
C SER A 186 -4.04 13.03 -5.52
N ASP A 187 -3.09 12.10 -5.50
CA ASP A 187 -2.13 11.83 -6.57
C ASP A 187 -2.78 11.12 -7.78
N TYR A 188 -3.88 11.65 -8.30
CA TYR A 188 -4.47 11.15 -9.55
C TYR A 188 -3.56 11.46 -10.74
N LEU A 189 -3.66 10.62 -11.76
CA LEU A 189 -2.94 10.83 -13.01
C LEU A 189 -3.58 12.01 -13.77
N SER A 190 -2.76 12.98 -14.15
CA SER A 190 -3.17 14.06 -15.06
C SER A 190 -3.31 13.53 -16.49
N SER A 191 -3.91 14.33 -17.38
CA SER A 191 -3.97 14.01 -18.81
C SER A 191 -2.57 13.82 -19.42
N ASP A 192 -1.57 14.56 -18.93
CA ASP A 192 -0.17 14.44 -19.38
C ASP A 192 0.47 13.14 -18.89
N ASP A 193 0.17 12.72 -17.65
CA ASP A 193 0.64 11.46 -17.10
C ASP A 193 0.07 10.27 -17.90
N ILE A 194 -1.23 10.33 -18.22
CA ILE A 194 -1.92 9.33 -19.04
C ILE A 194 -1.30 9.26 -20.43
N THR A 195 -1.02 10.41 -21.05
CA THR A 195 -0.38 10.50 -22.37
C THR A 195 1.01 9.87 -22.34
N SER A 196 1.83 10.21 -21.34
CA SER A 196 3.19 9.68 -21.19
C SER A 196 3.19 8.16 -20.98
N ALA A 197 2.30 7.66 -20.14
CA ALA A 197 2.15 6.22 -19.92
C ALA A 197 1.70 5.51 -21.20
N THR A 198 0.72 6.07 -21.91
CA THR A 198 0.21 5.55 -23.18
C THR A 198 1.33 5.47 -24.23
N GLN A 199 2.19 6.50 -24.33
CA GLN A 199 3.33 6.51 -25.25
C GLN A 199 4.35 5.41 -24.92
N LEU A 200 4.72 5.26 -23.64
CA LEU A 200 5.64 4.20 -23.20
C LEU A 200 5.08 2.81 -23.52
N LEU A 201 3.83 2.56 -23.14
CA LEU A 201 3.18 1.27 -23.33
C LEU A 201 2.96 0.97 -24.82
N SER A 202 2.72 1.99 -25.64
CA SER A 202 2.58 1.85 -27.10
C SER A 202 3.90 1.64 -27.84
N HIS A 203 5.04 1.68 -27.15
CA HIS A 203 6.34 1.62 -27.80
C HIS A 203 6.67 0.22 -28.34
N LYS A 204 7.26 0.14 -29.55
CA LYS A 204 7.62 -1.14 -30.20
C LYS A 204 8.50 -2.05 -29.33
N HIS A 205 9.45 -1.46 -28.60
CA HIS A 205 10.33 -2.22 -27.71
C HIS A 205 9.60 -2.73 -26.47
N TYR A 206 8.66 -1.96 -25.93
CA TYR A 206 7.84 -2.40 -24.81
C TYR A 206 7.03 -3.63 -25.21
N PHE A 207 6.35 -3.57 -26.35
CA PHE A 207 5.60 -4.69 -26.90
C PHE A 207 6.44 -5.95 -27.11
N ASN A 208 7.64 -5.81 -27.68
CA ASN A 208 8.56 -6.93 -27.88
C ASN A 208 9.03 -7.56 -26.56
N VAL A 209 9.35 -6.72 -25.56
CA VAL A 209 9.72 -7.19 -24.23
C VAL A 209 8.55 -7.92 -23.59
N LEU A 210 7.36 -7.32 -23.62
CA LEU A 210 6.15 -7.92 -23.05
C LEU A 210 5.88 -9.31 -23.66
N LYS A 211 5.89 -9.46 -24.99
CA LYS A 211 5.73 -10.77 -25.65
C LYS A 211 6.76 -11.79 -25.18
N LYS A 212 8.04 -11.41 -25.14
CA LYS A 212 9.13 -12.31 -24.71
C LYS A 212 8.95 -12.82 -23.28
N TYR A 213 8.46 -11.97 -22.38
CA TYR A 213 8.25 -12.35 -20.98
C TYR A 213 6.96 -13.15 -20.77
N MET A 214 5.94 -12.92 -21.60
CA MET A 214 4.66 -13.63 -21.52
C MET A 214 4.68 -15.01 -22.20
N PHE A 215 5.47 -15.17 -23.25
CA PHE A 215 5.61 -16.41 -24.03
C PHE A 215 7.08 -16.84 -24.14
N PRO A 216 7.78 -17.11 -23.02
CA PRO A 216 9.12 -17.64 -23.12
C PRO A 216 9.06 -19.05 -23.70
N LYS A 217 9.88 -19.32 -24.72
CA LYS A 217 9.98 -20.62 -25.44
C LYS A 217 10.19 -21.85 -24.54
N GLU A 218 10.55 -21.64 -23.28
CA GLU A 218 10.82 -22.66 -22.27
C GLU A 218 9.57 -23.05 -21.45
N PHE A 219 8.44 -22.34 -21.59
CA PHE A 219 7.20 -22.66 -20.88
C PHE A 219 6.10 -23.04 -21.86
N GLU A 220 5.50 -24.21 -21.66
CA GLU A 220 4.38 -24.73 -22.48
C GLU A 220 3.01 -24.11 -22.12
N SER A 221 2.94 -23.33 -21.04
CA SER A 221 1.67 -22.86 -20.49
C SER A 221 1.35 -21.41 -20.80
N ASN A 222 0.08 -21.13 -21.10
CA ASN A 222 -0.44 -19.77 -21.27
C ASN A 222 -0.41 -19.00 -19.95
N ALA A 223 -0.34 -17.67 -20.04
CA ALA A 223 -0.22 -16.75 -18.91
C ALA A 223 -1.30 -15.65 -18.97
N GLU A 224 -1.78 -15.18 -17.82
CA GLU A 224 -2.82 -14.14 -17.73
C GLU A 224 -2.18 -12.74 -17.66
N ILE A 225 -2.81 -11.74 -18.26
CA ILE A 225 -2.39 -10.34 -18.18
C ILE A 225 -3.58 -9.55 -17.70
N THR A 226 -3.36 -8.81 -16.62
CA THR A 226 -4.30 -7.82 -16.11
C THR A 226 -3.74 -6.44 -16.42
N LEU A 227 -4.61 -5.45 -16.48
CA LEU A 227 -4.22 -4.07 -16.73
C LEU A 227 -4.91 -3.20 -15.69
N ASP A 228 -4.26 -2.13 -15.28
CA ASP A 228 -4.90 -1.13 -14.45
C ASP A 228 -5.25 0.05 -15.36
N ILE A 229 -6.53 0.40 -15.36
CA ILE A 229 -7.01 1.63 -15.98
C ILE A 229 -7.19 2.64 -14.87
N ALA A 230 -6.44 3.72 -14.92
CA ALA A 230 -6.81 4.92 -14.19
C ALA A 230 -7.64 5.79 -15.11
N LYS A 231 -8.75 6.28 -14.59
CA LYS A 231 -9.49 7.37 -15.22
C LYS A 231 -9.22 8.62 -14.39
N GLU A 232 -9.26 9.78 -15.03
CA GLU A 232 -9.12 11.06 -14.33
C GLU A 232 -10.11 11.13 -13.16
N GLY A 233 -9.63 11.54 -11.98
CA GLY A 233 -10.46 11.68 -10.77
C GLY A 233 -11.03 10.36 -10.21
N ILE A 234 -10.61 9.19 -10.69
CA ILE A 234 -11.04 7.88 -10.17
C ILE A 234 -9.82 7.05 -9.80
N VAL A 235 -9.92 6.32 -8.69
CA VAL A 235 -8.86 5.40 -8.25
C VAL A 235 -8.61 4.36 -9.35
N PRO A 236 -7.34 4.07 -9.70
CA PRO A 236 -7.02 3.06 -10.68
C PRO A 236 -7.75 1.74 -10.41
N GLN A 237 -8.46 1.23 -11.42
CA GLN A 237 -9.20 -0.02 -11.33
C GLN A 237 -8.45 -1.14 -12.04
N LYS A 238 -8.21 -2.24 -11.33
CA LYS A 238 -7.66 -3.46 -11.93
C LYS A 238 -8.72 -4.11 -12.81
N ARG A 239 -8.41 -4.30 -14.09
CA ARG A 239 -9.29 -4.95 -15.07
C ARG A 239 -8.61 -6.12 -15.75
N ARG A 240 -9.40 -7.13 -16.09
CA ARG A 240 -8.95 -8.29 -16.88
C ARG A 240 -9.33 -8.19 -18.35
N THR A 241 -10.26 -7.31 -18.67
CA THR A 241 -10.82 -7.13 -20.00
C THR A 241 -10.67 -5.68 -20.46
N VAL A 242 -10.53 -5.51 -21.77
CA VAL A 242 -10.57 -4.23 -22.48
C VAL A 242 -11.74 -4.20 -23.45
N SER A 243 -12.17 -3.00 -23.81
CA SER A 243 -13.14 -2.80 -24.89
C SER A 243 -12.38 -2.74 -26.21
N VAL A 244 -12.81 -3.55 -27.18
CA VAL A 244 -12.31 -3.52 -28.56
C VAL A 244 -13.53 -3.49 -29.47
N ASP A 245 -13.70 -2.38 -30.20
CA ASP A 245 -14.79 -2.18 -31.16
C ASP A 245 -16.19 -2.54 -30.60
N GLY A 246 -16.44 -2.15 -29.33
CA GLY A 246 -17.71 -2.38 -28.62
C GLY A 246 -17.83 -3.72 -27.87
N SER A 247 -16.90 -4.66 -28.10
CA SER A 247 -16.88 -5.97 -27.43
C SER A 247 -15.88 -6.03 -26.28
N LYS A 248 -16.19 -6.78 -25.22
CA LYS A 248 -15.27 -7.04 -24.10
C LYS A 248 -14.40 -8.25 -24.41
N MET A 249 -13.08 -8.11 -24.36
CA MET A 249 -12.12 -9.21 -24.56
C MET A 249 -11.08 -9.24 -23.45
N LYS A 250 -10.59 -10.42 -23.05
CA LYS A 250 -9.52 -10.52 -22.06
C LYS A 250 -8.21 -10.04 -22.67
N PHE A 251 -7.46 -9.20 -21.96
CA PHE A 251 -6.27 -8.56 -22.53
C PHE A 251 -5.16 -9.56 -22.91
N HIS A 252 -5.00 -10.67 -22.18
CA HIS A 252 -4.04 -11.71 -22.58
C HIS A 252 -4.41 -12.42 -23.89
N GLN A 253 -5.71 -12.48 -24.25
CA GLN A 253 -6.13 -13.01 -25.55
C GLN A 253 -5.74 -12.05 -26.68
N LEU A 254 -5.56 -10.76 -26.36
CA LEU A 254 -5.12 -9.72 -27.29
C LEU A 254 -3.61 -9.57 -27.35
N VAL A 255 -2.86 -10.08 -26.40
CA VAL A 255 -1.39 -10.03 -26.40
C VAL A 255 -0.89 -11.45 -26.59
N THR A 256 -1.03 -11.99 -27.80
CA THR A 256 -0.48 -13.29 -28.21
C THR A 256 0.78 -13.09 -29.06
N GLU A 257 1.47 -14.16 -29.42
CA GLU A 257 2.59 -14.09 -30.38
C GLU A 257 2.16 -13.46 -31.71
N THR A 258 0.91 -13.65 -32.13
CA THR A 258 0.38 -13.22 -33.43
C THR A 258 -0.18 -11.81 -33.47
N THR A 259 -0.42 -11.15 -32.32
CA THR A 259 -0.97 -9.78 -32.32
C THR A 259 -0.03 -8.79 -33.02
N PRO A 260 -0.51 -8.00 -34.01
CA PRO A 260 0.27 -6.92 -34.60
C PRO A 260 0.50 -5.74 -33.62
N LEU A 261 1.64 -5.06 -33.74
CA LEU A 261 1.96 -3.87 -32.93
C LEU A 261 0.89 -2.78 -33.09
N THR A 262 0.38 -2.57 -34.29
CA THR A 262 -0.65 -1.56 -34.60
C THR A 262 -1.94 -1.80 -33.84
N GLN A 263 -2.40 -3.06 -33.77
CA GLN A 263 -3.57 -3.44 -32.99
C GLN A 263 -3.34 -3.21 -31.50
N TYR A 264 -2.16 -3.56 -31.00
CA TYR A 264 -1.79 -3.32 -29.60
C TYR A 264 -1.79 -1.82 -29.26
N GLN A 265 -1.17 -0.97 -30.08
CA GLN A 265 -1.17 0.48 -29.92
C GLN A 265 -2.58 1.07 -29.91
N LYS A 266 -3.45 0.63 -30.83
CA LYS A 266 -4.87 1.01 -30.87
C LYS A 266 -5.56 0.70 -29.54
N ILE A 267 -5.32 -0.48 -28.96
CA ILE A 267 -5.92 -0.89 -27.69
C ILE A 267 -5.45 -0.02 -26.53
N ILE A 268 -4.13 0.22 -26.39
CA ILE A 268 -3.58 1.07 -25.32
C ILE A 268 -4.21 2.46 -25.37
N GLN A 269 -4.27 3.07 -26.56
CA GLN A 269 -4.81 4.42 -26.77
C GLN A 269 -6.32 4.50 -26.52
N GLN A 270 -7.12 3.61 -27.12
CA GLN A 270 -8.58 3.63 -26.99
C GLN A 270 -9.06 3.36 -25.56
N ASN A 271 -8.31 2.57 -24.79
CA ASN A 271 -8.68 2.21 -23.42
C ASN A 271 -7.95 3.07 -22.37
N GLN A 272 -7.15 4.05 -22.78
CA GLN A 272 -6.35 4.92 -21.89
C GLN A 272 -5.59 4.11 -20.83
N ILE A 273 -4.87 3.08 -21.27
CA ILE A 273 -4.19 2.17 -20.35
C ILE A 273 -2.95 2.86 -19.80
N VAL A 274 -2.85 2.89 -18.47
CA VAL A 274 -1.75 3.56 -17.75
C VAL A 274 -0.84 2.59 -17.01
N GLY A 275 -1.22 1.32 -16.90
CA GLY A 275 -0.40 0.27 -16.30
C GLY A 275 -0.81 -1.13 -16.76
N ILE A 276 0.17 -2.02 -16.88
CA ILE A 276 -0.03 -3.42 -17.26
C ILE A 276 0.60 -4.32 -16.18
N TYR A 277 -0.25 -5.12 -15.56
CA TYR A 277 0.08 -6.02 -14.46
C TYR A 277 -0.03 -7.46 -14.96
N CYS A 278 1.09 -8.00 -15.42
CA CYS A 278 1.15 -9.37 -15.90
C CYS A 278 0.98 -10.33 -14.73
N SER A 279 0.08 -11.30 -14.83
CA SER A 279 -0.16 -12.33 -13.83
C SER A 279 0.10 -13.67 -14.49
N VAL A 280 1.32 -14.18 -14.37
CA VAL A 280 1.71 -15.42 -15.02
C VAL A 280 1.10 -16.59 -14.24
N LYS A 281 -0.17 -16.89 -14.53
CA LYS A 281 -0.86 -18.10 -14.11
C LYS A 281 -0.82 -19.11 -15.26
N SER A 282 -0.19 -20.25 -15.02
CA SER A 282 -0.20 -21.36 -15.97
C SER A 282 -1.62 -21.90 -16.16
N THR A 283 -2.06 -22.06 -17.41
CA THR A 283 -3.32 -22.75 -17.74
C THR A 283 -3.37 -24.21 -17.30
N ASN A 284 -2.21 -24.84 -17.10
CA ASN A 284 -2.08 -26.24 -16.67
C ASN A 284 -1.73 -26.33 -15.18
N ASN A 285 -1.96 -25.25 -14.43
CA ASN A 285 -1.64 -25.15 -13.01
C ASN A 285 -0.14 -25.38 -12.70
N SER A 286 0.77 -25.08 -13.63
CA SER A 286 2.24 -25.15 -13.42
C SER A 286 2.77 -23.97 -12.60
N LEU A 287 3.76 -24.24 -11.75
CA LEU A 287 4.46 -23.21 -10.99
C LEU A 287 5.64 -22.68 -11.81
N LEU A 288 5.58 -21.42 -12.22
CA LEU A 288 6.54 -20.84 -13.17
C LEU A 288 7.60 -19.98 -12.47
N TYR A 289 7.24 -19.38 -11.35
CA TYR A 289 8.09 -18.49 -10.59
C TYR A 289 7.79 -18.58 -9.10
N LEU A 290 8.82 -18.39 -8.28
CA LEU A 290 8.69 -18.00 -6.89
C LEU A 290 8.83 -16.47 -6.81
N LEU A 291 7.98 -15.85 -5.99
CA LEU A 291 7.92 -14.40 -5.82
C LEU A 291 7.87 -14.06 -4.33
N ILE A 292 8.76 -13.17 -3.92
CA ILE A 292 8.68 -12.45 -2.65
C ILE A 292 8.48 -10.98 -2.98
N ASP A 293 7.39 -10.39 -2.48
CA ASP A 293 7.10 -8.97 -2.57
C ASP A 293 7.50 -8.29 -1.24
N ILE A 294 8.43 -7.33 -1.31
CA ILE A 294 8.89 -6.55 -0.16
C ILE A 294 8.11 -5.24 -0.16
N ASP A 295 7.03 -5.23 0.62
CA ASP A 295 6.11 -4.11 0.76
C ASP A 295 6.53 -3.20 1.92
N VAL A 296 7.17 -2.08 1.57
CA VAL A 296 7.61 -1.07 2.54
C VAL A 296 6.48 -0.07 2.79
N PRO A 297 6.03 0.11 4.04
CA PRO A 297 4.94 1.02 4.34
C PRO A 297 5.33 2.49 4.08
N ALA A 298 4.37 3.26 3.56
CA ALA A 298 4.50 4.70 3.33
C ALA A 298 4.96 5.47 4.57
N LEU A 299 4.53 4.98 5.75
CA LEU A 299 4.83 5.60 7.03
C LEU A 299 6.33 5.67 7.33
N LEU A 300 7.12 4.67 6.90
CA LEU A 300 8.59 4.72 7.05
C LEU A 300 9.20 5.85 6.22
N TYR A 301 8.73 6.08 4.99
CA TYR A 301 9.17 7.19 4.14
C TYR A 301 8.74 8.56 4.69
N SER A 302 7.66 8.63 5.48
CA SER A 302 7.25 9.85 6.16
C SER A 302 8.09 10.15 7.41
N MET A 303 8.62 9.13 8.08
CA MET A 303 9.41 9.27 9.31
C MET A 303 10.91 9.43 9.05
N PHE A 304 11.45 8.77 8.03
CA PHE A 304 12.89 8.69 7.76
C PHE A 304 13.24 9.19 6.35
N PRO A 305 14.50 9.61 6.10
CA PRO A 305 14.93 9.96 4.76
C PRO A 305 14.69 8.83 3.76
N ALA A 306 14.19 9.16 2.56
CA ALA A 306 13.87 8.16 1.54
C ALA A 306 15.06 7.27 1.17
N GLN A 307 16.27 7.83 1.11
CA GLN A 307 17.50 7.09 0.87
C GLN A 307 17.81 6.07 1.98
N THR A 308 17.56 6.42 3.24
CA THR A 308 17.75 5.51 4.39
C THR A 308 16.76 4.35 4.34
N VAL A 309 15.50 4.63 4.04
CA VAL A 309 14.47 3.59 3.87
C VAL A 309 14.81 2.69 2.67
N TRP A 310 15.25 3.26 1.56
CA TRP A 310 15.67 2.50 0.38
C TRP A 310 16.89 1.59 0.66
N ARG A 311 17.88 2.09 1.41
CA ARG A 311 19.02 1.28 1.87
C ARG A 311 18.56 0.09 2.70
N LEU A 312 17.62 0.29 3.62
CA LEU A 312 16.99 -0.81 4.37
C LEU A 312 16.33 -1.82 3.41
N THR A 313 15.56 -1.35 2.42
CA THR A 313 14.93 -2.22 1.41
C THR A 313 15.93 -3.08 0.65
N LEU A 314 17.07 -2.50 0.24
CA LEU A 314 18.15 -3.24 -0.42
C LEU A 314 18.84 -4.24 0.52
N ASN A 315 19.08 -3.86 1.78
CA ASN A 315 19.68 -4.74 2.79
C ASN A 315 18.80 -5.97 3.04
N ILE A 316 17.47 -5.81 3.08
CA ILE A 316 16.53 -6.94 3.19
C ILE A 316 16.68 -7.89 2.01
N ALA A 317 16.64 -7.36 0.77
CA ALA A 317 16.78 -8.18 -0.43
C ALA A 317 18.12 -8.92 -0.49
N LYS A 318 19.20 -8.26 -0.06
CA LYS A 318 20.55 -8.85 0.07
C LYS A 318 20.55 -10.00 1.09
N SER A 319 20.05 -9.79 2.29
CA SER A 319 20.00 -10.82 3.34
C SER A 319 19.14 -12.03 2.93
N ILE A 320 17.99 -11.80 2.28
CA ILE A 320 17.14 -12.88 1.74
C ILE A 320 17.92 -13.67 0.70
N SER A 321 18.58 -12.98 -0.24
CA SER A 321 19.35 -13.64 -1.32
C SER A 321 20.53 -14.43 -0.78
N GLN A 322 21.26 -13.90 0.20
CA GLN A 322 22.37 -14.59 0.87
C GLN A 322 21.89 -15.84 1.62
N THR A 323 20.82 -15.72 2.40
CA THR A 323 20.23 -16.84 3.13
C THR A 323 19.77 -17.93 2.15
N ALA A 324 19.05 -17.54 1.10
CA ALA A 324 18.58 -18.48 0.08
C ALA A 324 19.74 -19.18 -0.62
N SER A 325 20.79 -18.45 -0.98
CA SER A 325 21.99 -19.02 -1.58
C SER A 325 22.67 -20.02 -0.66
N SER A 326 22.72 -19.75 0.65
CA SER A 326 23.31 -20.69 1.63
C SER A 326 22.50 -21.98 1.77
N LEU A 327 21.21 -21.93 1.43
CA LEU A 327 20.29 -23.06 1.38
C LEU A 327 20.20 -23.70 -0.02
N GLY A 328 21.10 -23.32 -0.94
CA GLY A 328 21.18 -23.89 -2.29
C GLY A 328 20.18 -23.33 -3.31
N PHE A 329 19.45 -22.25 -2.99
CA PHE A 329 18.58 -21.60 -3.96
C PHE A 329 19.39 -20.87 -5.04
N PRO A 330 18.97 -20.89 -6.31
CA PRO A 330 19.53 -20.01 -7.32
C PRO A 330 19.27 -18.53 -6.99
N SER A 331 20.11 -17.64 -7.54
CA SER A 331 20.00 -16.21 -7.29
C SER A 331 18.66 -15.63 -7.76
N PHE A 332 18.02 -14.85 -6.90
CA PHE A 332 16.83 -14.09 -7.26
C PHE A 332 17.17 -12.97 -8.25
N LYS A 333 16.26 -12.75 -9.21
CA LYS A 333 16.21 -11.49 -9.97
C LYS A 333 15.48 -10.46 -9.14
N ILE A 334 16.10 -9.32 -8.90
CA ILE A 334 15.53 -8.23 -8.11
C ILE A 334 14.90 -7.21 -9.06
N THR A 335 13.69 -6.76 -8.76
CA THR A 335 12.97 -5.76 -9.55
C THR A 335 12.42 -4.70 -8.61
N TYR A 336 12.66 -3.42 -8.90
CA TYR A 336 11.97 -2.33 -8.24
C TYR A 336 10.50 -2.33 -8.65
N SER A 337 9.56 -2.28 -7.70
CA SER A 337 8.14 -2.47 -7.98
C SER A 337 7.44 -1.31 -8.70
N GLY A 338 8.15 -0.22 -8.96
CA GLY A 338 7.57 1.04 -9.43
C GLY A 338 6.85 1.82 -8.32
N ALA A 339 6.94 1.36 -7.07
CA ALA A 339 6.32 2.00 -5.92
C ALA A 339 7.29 2.19 -4.75
N LYS A 340 7.12 1.45 -3.65
CA LYS A 340 7.90 1.63 -2.40
C LYS A 340 8.81 0.44 -2.08
N GLY A 341 8.78 -0.60 -2.91
CA GLY A 341 9.28 -1.93 -2.58
C GLY A 341 10.07 -2.62 -3.69
N LEU A 342 10.35 -3.90 -3.47
CA LEU A 342 11.10 -4.77 -4.38
C LEU A 342 10.36 -6.10 -4.59
N HIS A 343 10.45 -6.65 -5.79
CA HIS A 343 10.11 -8.05 -6.06
C HIS A 343 11.39 -8.88 -6.21
N LEU A 344 11.48 -10.00 -5.50
CA LEU A 344 12.50 -11.02 -5.69
C LEU A 344 11.89 -12.19 -6.45
N LEU A 345 12.46 -12.49 -7.61
CA LEU A 345 11.91 -13.43 -8.59
C LEU A 345 12.85 -14.60 -8.82
N LEU A 346 12.37 -15.82 -8.61
CA LEU A 346 13.09 -17.03 -8.99
C LEU A 346 12.32 -17.76 -10.07
N LYS A 347 12.94 -17.97 -11.23
CA LYS A 347 12.33 -18.77 -12.32
C LYS A 347 12.43 -20.25 -11.97
N VAL A 348 11.31 -20.97 -12.04
CA VAL A 348 11.26 -22.42 -11.86
C VAL A 348 11.38 -23.08 -13.24
N LYS A 349 12.47 -23.81 -13.50
CA LYS A 349 12.71 -24.46 -14.81
C LYS A 349 11.87 -25.73 -15.01
N ASN A 350 11.81 -26.61 -14.00
CA ASN A 350 11.07 -27.87 -14.05
C ASN A 350 10.03 -27.92 -12.93
N SER A 351 8.83 -27.40 -13.20
CA SER A 351 7.77 -27.30 -12.18
C SER A 351 7.23 -28.65 -11.69
N GLY A 352 7.45 -29.73 -12.44
CA GLY A 352 7.07 -31.11 -12.08
C GLY A 352 7.97 -31.77 -11.02
N VAL A 353 9.11 -31.18 -10.69
CA VAL A 353 10.07 -31.73 -9.70
C VAL A 353 9.82 -31.16 -8.30
N ILE A 354 8.98 -30.14 -8.17
CA ILE A 354 8.60 -29.56 -6.88
C ILE A 354 7.47 -30.41 -6.30
N MET A 355 7.84 -31.47 -5.61
CA MET A 355 6.95 -32.36 -4.87
C MET A 355 7.48 -32.50 -3.44
N ASP A 356 6.58 -32.54 -2.46
CA ASP A 356 6.93 -32.98 -1.11
C ASP A 356 7.06 -34.51 -1.14
N ILE A 357 8.28 -34.99 -1.40
CA ILE A 357 8.57 -36.43 -1.52
C ILE A 357 8.40 -37.13 -0.17
N GLU A 358 8.59 -36.40 0.93
CA GLU A 358 8.62 -36.98 2.27
C GLU A 358 7.25 -36.97 2.96
N GLN A 359 6.26 -36.23 2.46
CA GLN A 359 4.96 -35.98 3.14
C GLN A 359 5.09 -35.42 4.56
N GLN A 360 6.29 -34.94 4.93
CA GLN A 360 6.69 -34.67 6.31
C GLN A 360 6.81 -33.18 6.62
N VAL A 361 6.73 -32.27 5.65
CA VAL A 361 7.01 -30.85 5.89
C VAL A 361 5.78 -30.13 6.45
N ASN A 362 5.36 -30.52 7.64
CA ASN A 362 4.35 -29.82 8.43
C ASN A 362 5.02 -28.67 9.19
N LEU A 363 5.11 -27.47 8.59
CA LEU A 363 5.43 -26.25 9.35
C LEU A 363 4.62 -26.15 10.67
N PRO A 364 3.32 -26.54 10.71
CA PRO A 364 2.53 -26.65 11.93
C PRO A 364 3.08 -27.53 13.06
N GLU A 365 3.93 -28.55 12.82
CA GLU A 365 4.49 -29.36 13.91
C GLU A 365 5.65 -28.65 14.63
N LEU A 366 6.39 -27.79 13.94
CA LEU A 366 7.40 -26.92 14.56
C LEU A 366 6.79 -25.86 15.49
N TYR A 367 5.50 -25.54 15.37
CA TYR A 367 4.81 -24.59 16.26
C TYR A 367 4.73 -25.07 17.70
N ASN A 368 4.58 -26.38 17.92
CA ASN A 368 4.44 -26.92 19.27
C ASN A 368 5.77 -26.88 20.05
N TYR A 369 6.89 -26.69 19.36
CA TYR A 369 8.23 -26.72 19.95
C TYR A 369 8.97 -25.37 19.91
N THR A 370 8.46 -24.35 19.21
CA THR A 370 9.21 -23.11 18.97
C THR A 370 8.42 -21.85 19.33
N LEU A 371 8.87 -21.12 20.36
CA LEU A 371 8.32 -19.83 20.81
C LEU A 371 8.77 -18.63 19.94
N LEU A 372 8.99 -18.81 18.63
CA LEU A 372 9.42 -17.68 17.79
C LEU A 372 8.22 -16.72 17.57
N PRO A 373 8.36 -15.42 17.89
CA PRO A 373 7.32 -14.44 17.62
C PRO A 373 6.92 -14.46 16.13
N GLY A 374 5.65 -14.22 15.80
CA GLY A 374 5.21 -14.17 14.39
C GLY A 374 4.99 -15.52 13.70
N LEU A 375 5.43 -16.66 14.27
CA LEU A 375 4.96 -17.98 13.83
C LEU A 375 3.43 -18.01 13.86
N THR A 376 2.80 -17.58 14.96
CA THR A 376 1.33 -17.49 15.13
C THR A 376 0.57 -16.75 14.03
N THR A 377 1.25 -15.95 13.19
CA THR A 377 0.65 -15.21 12.08
C THR A 377 0.63 -15.98 10.75
N LEU A 378 1.32 -17.11 10.64
CA LEU A 378 1.24 -17.96 9.45
C LEU A 378 -0.06 -18.77 9.48
N LYS A 379 -0.77 -18.82 8.35
CA LYS A 379 -1.96 -19.66 8.23
C LYS A 379 -1.56 -21.13 8.33
N LYS A 380 -2.27 -21.90 9.18
CA LYS A 380 -2.15 -23.36 9.23
C LYS A 380 -2.66 -23.93 7.91
N GLU A 381 -1.78 -24.58 7.15
CA GLU A 381 -2.19 -25.40 6.00
C GLU A 381 -2.41 -26.84 6.49
N LYS A 382 -3.43 -27.53 5.96
CA LYS A 382 -3.64 -28.96 6.26
C LYS A 382 -2.51 -29.77 5.61
N LEU A 383 -1.96 -30.77 6.30
CA LEU A 383 -0.97 -31.73 5.77
C LEU A 383 -1.35 -32.26 4.37
N SER A 384 -2.61 -32.67 4.20
CA SER A 384 -3.15 -33.15 2.92
C SER A 384 -3.09 -32.14 1.77
N SER A 385 -2.87 -30.86 2.06
CA SER A 385 -2.77 -29.78 1.07
C SER A 385 -1.34 -29.38 0.71
N LEU A 386 -0.30 -29.98 1.32
CA LEU A 386 1.09 -29.77 0.93
C LEU A 386 1.46 -30.47 -0.38
N ASN A 387 0.64 -31.43 -0.82
CA ASN A 387 0.68 -31.99 -2.17
C ASN A 387 0.40 -30.92 -3.26
N ASP A 388 -0.16 -29.77 -2.88
CA ASP A 388 -0.24 -28.60 -3.75
C ASP A 388 1.09 -27.84 -3.76
N LYS A 389 1.81 -27.93 -4.88
CA LYS A 389 3.09 -27.24 -5.10
C LYS A 389 3.05 -25.73 -4.83
N PHE A 390 1.91 -25.04 -4.99
CA PHE A 390 1.81 -23.62 -4.66
C PHE A 390 1.81 -23.39 -3.15
N LYS A 391 1.16 -24.27 -2.38
CA LYS A 391 1.15 -24.20 -0.92
C LYS A 391 2.49 -24.62 -0.33
N PHE A 392 3.09 -25.70 -0.84
CA PHE A 392 4.41 -26.15 -0.43
C PHE A 392 5.48 -25.07 -0.64
N THR A 393 5.56 -24.49 -1.84
CA THR A 393 6.55 -23.43 -2.09
C THR A 393 6.28 -22.17 -1.28
N LYS A 394 5.03 -21.92 -0.88
CA LYS A 394 4.69 -20.76 -0.06
C LYS A 394 5.25 -20.96 1.34
N SER A 395 4.97 -22.12 1.91
CA SER A 395 5.55 -22.59 3.17
C SER A 395 7.08 -22.49 3.14
N LEU A 396 7.72 -23.00 2.09
CA LEU A 396 9.17 -22.95 1.92
C LEU A 396 9.72 -21.50 1.92
N LEU A 397 9.11 -20.59 1.15
CA LEU A 397 9.53 -19.18 1.17
C LEU A 397 9.25 -18.51 2.51
N GLN A 398 8.13 -18.81 3.16
CA GLN A 398 7.83 -18.26 4.49
C GLN A 398 8.86 -18.72 5.53
N SER A 399 9.30 -19.98 5.46
CA SER A 399 10.37 -20.51 6.30
C SER A 399 11.71 -19.82 6.02
N LEU A 400 12.06 -19.64 4.75
CA LEU A 400 13.24 -18.88 4.34
C LEU A 400 13.21 -17.45 4.91
N LEU A 401 12.08 -16.77 4.82
CA LEU A 401 11.89 -15.41 5.32
C LEU A 401 11.96 -15.35 6.85
N LEU A 402 11.33 -16.30 7.56
CA LEU A 402 11.43 -16.41 9.02
C LEU A 402 12.88 -16.59 9.43
N PHE A 403 13.57 -17.56 8.82
CA PHE A 403 14.98 -17.80 9.08
C PHE A 403 15.82 -16.56 8.82
N THR A 404 15.59 -15.86 7.70
CA THR A 404 16.30 -14.61 7.37
C THR A 404 16.07 -13.52 8.42
N VAL A 405 14.83 -13.33 8.87
CA VAL A 405 14.46 -12.31 9.85
C VAL A 405 15.03 -12.62 11.24
N TYR A 406 15.09 -13.89 11.63
CA TYR A 406 15.57 -14.32 12.94
C TYR A 406 17.08 -14.56 13.03
N ARG A 407 17.71 -14.99 11.93
CA ARG A 407 19.13 -15.43 11.90
C ARG A 407 19.96 -14.75 10.82
N GLY A 408 19.34 -14.23 9.75
CA GLY A 408 20.01 -13.74 8.54
C GLY A 408 20.67 -12.35 8.63
N ASN A 409 20.94 -11.84 9.85
CA ASN A 409 21.63 -10.57 10.10
C ASN A 409 21.22 -9.43 9.15
N ILE A 410 19.91 -9.13 9.07
CA ILE A 410 19.42 -7.99 8.28
C ILE A 410 19.98 -6.70 8.90
N GLU A 411 20.85 -6.02 8.15
CA GLU A 411 21.42 -4.74 8.57
C GLU A 411 20.35 -3.64 8.49
N ILE A 412 19.85 -3.20 9.64
CA ILE A 412 18.94 -2.07 9.75
C ILE A 412 19.76 -0.78 9.89
N PRO A 413 19.56 0.22 9.02
CA PRO A 413 20.23 1.51 9.13
C PRO A 413 20.07 2.13 10.53
N GLU A 414 21.17 2.64 11.09
CA GLU A 414 21.22 3.15 12.46
C GLU A 414 20.18 4.23 12.77
N GLU A 415 19.85 5.09 11.81
CA GLU A 415 18.79 6.11 11.97
C GLU A 415 17.42 5.48 12.27
N ILE A 416 17.05 4.41 11.54
CA ILE A 416 15.79 3.69 11.74
C ILE A 416 15.88 2.90 13.04
N LYS A 417 17.00 2.21 13.26
CA LYS A 417 17.21 1.38 14.46
C LYS A 417 17.10 2.21 15.74
N ARG A 418 17.76 3.37 15.81
CA ARG A 418 17.68 4.29 16.96
C ARG A 418 16.34 4.99 17.04
N GLY A 419 15.82 5.48 15.91
CA GLY A 419 14.57 6.23 15.85
C GLY A 419 13.34 5.42 16.29
N LEU A 420 13.36 4.10 16.07
CA LEU A 420 12.31 3.16 16.50
C LEU A 420 12.70 2.31 17.72
N GLN A 421 13.94 2.47 18.24
CA GLN A 421 14.53 1.61 19.27
C GLN A 421 14.37 0.11 18.97
N ILE A 422 14.76 -0.28 17.75
CA ILE A 422 14.70 -1.68 17.30
C ILE A 422 15.86 -2.45 17.95
N ILE A 423 15.51 -3.43 18.76
CA ILE A 423 16.44 -4.36 19.42
C ILE A 423 16.70 -5.55 18.50
N HIS A 424 15.69 -5.98 17.75
CA HIS A 424 15.81 -7.10 16.82
C HIS A 424 15.05 -6.85 15.51
N PRO A 425 15.63 -7.23 14.35
CA PRO A 425 14.97 -7.20 13.04
C PRO A 425 13.48 -7.58 13.00
N TYR A 426 13.03 -8.67 13.65
CA TYR A 426 11.64 -9.12 13.59
C TYR A 426 10.60 -8.07 14.05
N GLN A 427 11.01 -7.06 14.82
CA GLN A 427 10.14 -5.95 15.23
C GLN A 427 9.71 -5.09 14.02
N LEU A 428 10.46 -5.09 12.93
CA LEU A 428 10.20 -4.32 11.71
C LEU A 428 9.60 -5.15 10.57
N PHE A 429 9.51 -6.48 10.73
CA PHE A 429 9.07 -7.38 9.66
C PHE A 429 7.78 -8.14 10.01
N ARG A 430 6.99 -8.45 8.98
CA ARG A 430 5.88 -9.42 9.02
C ARG A 430 5.87 -10.24 7.74
N ILE A 431 5.49 -11.51 7.84
CA ILE A 431 5.47 -12.48 6.72
C ILE A 431 4.02 -12.82 6.31
N SER A 432 3.07 -12.28 7.06
CA SER A 432 1.63 -12.36 6.81
C SER A 432 1.08 -10.95 6.76
N PRO A 433 0.08 -10.67 5.91
CA PRO A 433 -0.65 -9.40 5.89
C PRO A 433 -1.55 -9.28 7.13
N ASP A 434 -0.99 -9.41 8.34
CA ASP A 434 -1.66 -9.04 9.56
C ASP A 434 -1.59 -7.51 9.70
N ALA A 435 -2.73 -6.85 9.48
CA ALA A 435 -2.85 -5.42 9.20
C ALA A 435 -2.64 -4.49 10.41
N GLN A 436 -2.38 -5.04 11.60
CA GLN A 436 -2.43 -4.28 12.85
C GLN A 436 -1.24 -3.33 13.07
N ASN A 437 -0.02 -3.71 12.66
CA ASN A 437 1.15 -2.81 12.73
C ASN A 437 1.54 -2.30 11.35
N ARG A 438 1.40 -0.99 11.15
CA ARG A 438 1.59 -0.33 9.85
C ARG A 438 3.01 0.19 9.61
N LEU A 439 3.91 0.06 10.58
CA LEU A 439 5.35 0.29 10.39
C LEU A 439 6.10 -0.96 9.95
N LYS A 440 5.50 -2.15 10.08
CA LYS A 440 6.13 -3.39 9.65
C LYS A 440 6.17 -3.50 8.12
N ILE A 441 7.38 -3.75 7.62
CA ILE A 441 7.62 -4.15 6.24
C ILE A 441 7.04 -5.55 6.04
N LEU A 442 6.16 -5.67 5.07
CA LEU A 442 5.54 -6.94 4.71
C LEU A 442 6.47 -7.66 3.72
N LEU A 443 6.81 -8.90 4.04
CA LEU A 443 7.52 -9.83 3.16
C LEU A 443 6.47 -10.83 2.65
N ASP A 444 5.80 -10.49 1.55
CA ASP A 444 4.64 -11.22 1.05
C ASP A 444 5.01 -12.30 0.04
N CYS A 445 4.53 -13.52 0.30
CA CYS A 445 4.61 -14.66 -0.62
C CYS A 445 3.21 -15.07 -1.15
N SER A 446 2.15 -14.30 -0.88
CA SER A 446 0.77 -14.64 -1.27
C SER A 446 0.56 -14.56 -2.79
N SER A 447 1.30 -13.68 -3.46
CA SER A 447 1.20 -13.41 -4.90
C SER A 447 1.73 -14.55 -5.79
N MET A 448 2.30 -15.61 -5.22
CA MET A 448 2.85 -16.74 -5.97
C MET A 448 1.83 -17.56 -6.75
N SER A 449 0.62 -17.75 -6.22
CA SER A 449 -0.46 -18.48 -6.90
C SER A 449 -0.95 -17.79 -8.18
N LYS A 450 -0.59 -16.52 -8.36
CA LYS A 450 -1.01 -15.67 -9.48
C LYS A 450 0.18 -15.19 -10.32
N GLY A 451 1.42 -15.29 -9.84
CA GLY A 451 2.62 -14.85 -10.57
C GLY A 451 2.52 -13.39 -11.03
N VAL A 452 2.09 -12.49 -10.15
CA VAL A 452 1.88 -11.08 -10.51
C VAL A 452 3.24 -10.37 -10.63
N PHE A 453 3.62 -10.02 -11.85
CA PHE A 453 4.81 -9.25 -12.17
C PHE A 453 4.42 -7.91 -12.79
N ARG A 454 5.01 -6.85 -12.26
CA ARG A 454 5.00 -5.53 -12.91
C ARG A 454 6.25 -5.45 -13.77
N LEU A 455 6.13 -5.57 -15.09
CA LEU A 455 7.27 -5.51 -16.01
C LEU A 455 7.26 -4.17 -16.75
N PHE A 456 8.21 -3.30 -16.44
CA PHE A 456 8.33 -1.97 -17.07
C PHE A 456 7.00 -1.18 -17.06
N SER A 457 6.12 -1.49 -16.11
CA SER A 457 4.80 -0.85 -16.01
C SER A 457 4.93 0.42 -15.19
N PRO A 458 4.36 1.55 -15.64
CA PRO A 458 4.12 2.70 -14.80
C PRO A 458 3.21 2.33 -13.62
N HIS A 459 3.47 2.95 -12.47
CA HIS A 459 2.62 2.88 -11.30
C HIS A 459 1.73 4.13 -11.24
N PRO A 460 0.40 3.98 -11.29
CA PRO A 460 -0.49 5.13 -11.44
C PRO A 460 -0.44 6.11 -10.26
N ALA A 461 -0.21 5.62 -9.04
CA ALA A 461 -0.15 6.49 -7.85
C ALA A 461 1.22 7.17 -7.65
N ASN A 462 2.30 6.63 -8.23
CA ASN A 462 3.66 7.10 -7.93
C ASN A 462 4.37 7.70 -9.14
N LYS A 463 3.81 7.52 -10.34
CA LYS A 463 4.38 7.97 -11.62
C LYS A 463 5.77 7.39 -11.92
N LEU A 464 6.14 6.31 -11.23
CA LEU A 464 7.40 5.60 -11.39
C LEU A 464 7.18 4.27 -12.11
N VAL A 465 8.25 3.75 -12.73
CA VAL A 465 8.20 2.53 -13.54
C VAL A 465 8.85 1.37 -12.80
N SER A 466 8.22 0.20 -12.84
CA SER A 466 8.82 -1.03 -12.32
C SER A 466 10.00 -1.45 -13.20
N ILE A 467 11.21 -1.51 -12.65
CA ILE A 467 12.43 -1.80 -13.42
C ILE A 467 13.23 -2.94 -12.77
N PRO A 468 13.76 -3.90 -13.55
CA PRO A 468 14.73 -4.85 -13.05
C PRO A 468 15.95 -4.12 -12.50
N LEU A 469 16.38 -4.47 -11.30
CA LEU A 469 17.65 -4.02 -10.73
C LEU A 469 18.67 -5.10 -11.08
N SER A 470 19.35 -4.96 -12.22
CA SER A 470 20.47 -5.87 -12.51
C SER A 470 21.59 -5.61 -11.52
N THR A 471 22.24 -6.65 -11.02
CA THR A 471 23.54 -6.45 -10.37
C THR A 471 24.58 -5.93 -11.37
N ASP A 472 24.51 -6.27 -12.67
CA ASP A 472 25.69 -6.00 -13.55
C ASP A 472 25.43 -5.58 -15.03
N LYS A 473 24.20 -5.37 -15.54
CA LYS A 473 24.00 -5.23 -17.01
C LYS A 473 23.11 -4.09 -17.54
N LEU A 474 22.35 -3.38 -16.71
CA LEU A 474 21.51 -2.26 -17.19
C LEU A 474 22.31 -0.96 -17.37
N SER A 475 23.40 -0.76 -16.64
CA SER A 475 24.24 0.45 -16.72
C SER A 475 25.00 0.58 -18.05
N GLU A 476 25.37 -0.52 -18.70
CA GLU A 476 26.14 -0.46 -19.96
C GLU A 476 25.28 -0.15 -21.19
N LYS A 477 24.01 -0.57 -21.21
CA LYS A 477 23.13 -0.36 -22.36
C LYS A 477 22.62 1.08 -22.46
N TYR A 478 22.42 1.76 -21.33
CA TYR A 478 22.01 3.17 -21.33
C TYR A 478 23.17 4.15 -21.55
N LYS A 479 24.43 3.74 -21.31
CA LYS A 479 25.61 4.53 -21.72
C LYS A 479 25.82 4.60 -23.23
N LYS A 480 25.26 3.65 -24.00
CA LYS A 480 25.33 3.61 -25.46
C LYS A 480 24.20 4.37 -26.17
N CYS A 481 23.26 4.94 -25.41
CA CYS A 481 22.19 5.80 -25.93
C CYS A 481 22.40 7.25 -25.47
N LYS A 482 23.60 7.80 -25.66
CA LYS A 482 23.86 9.23 -25.69
C LYS A 482 24.19 9.65 -27.10
#